data_AF-A0A2K1FUG6-F1
#
_entry.id   AF-A0A2K1FUG6-F1
#
_cell.length_a   1.000
_cell.length_b   1.000
_cell.length_c   1.000
_cell.angle_alpha   90.00
_cell.angle_beta   90.00
_cell.angle_gamma   90.00
#
_symmetry.space_group_name_H-M   'P 1'
#
loop_
_entity.id
_entity.type
_entity.pdbx_description
1 polymer ?
#
loop_
_entity_poly.entity_id
_entity_poly.type
_entity_poly.pdbx_seq_one_letter_code
_entity_poly.pdbx_strand_id
1 'polypeptide(L)'
;MVRPAAWGIAVTLMAGLAPGLAPVPTARAAELPIDRIRAEVSRLVPPLWTVEEMTADPIPVPAPDGKAAAKTVESRTAVRIAVKLRLAKPTYAVDSRDGAVTFIRPVAEAGLEKTLTATALATLGPNGWSARIELRNPEVLEGIGQPLEELPGRPVLAGSAEANRLRDQIARDAEARGAEEDARRRREEDLLARQAAATKAEEERAAAERRQEDARAARIAELRARIQGADRPARIAAYEAALGGNDPSLRQIALEAALQSRDPVLGNLALKDWIARRKAVPVQLYATKEDPHSETVLNNLGPLTLEIDSVNPVNGALAGRLGAPGYSIAKPSAAVGALAQTTLTVNAYGCALSLRLTEQQTLDGLFRCQTLPALIARVTVD
;
A
#
# COMPACT_ATOMS: atom_id res chain seq x y z
N MET A 1 -97.01 -21.37 -42.98
CA MET A 1 -98.40 -21.82 -42.74
C MET A 1 -98.46 -22.31 -41.30
N VAL A 2 -99.44 -22.07 -40.42
CA VAL A 2 -100.69 -21.29 -40.35
C VAL A 2 -101.11 -21.50 -38.88
N ARG A 3 -101.49 -20.43 -38.17
CA ARG A 3 -102.23 -20.50 -36.89
C ARG A 3 -103.58 -21.20 -37.12
N PRO A 4 -104.16 -21.92 -36.14
CA PRO A 4 -105.18 -21.30 -35.26
C PRO A 4 -105.07 -21.80 -33.80
N ALA A 5 -105.42 -21.03 -32.77
CA ALA A 5 -106.70 -20.44 -32.35
C ALA A 5 -107.55 -21.37 -31.45
N ALA A 6 -108.00 -20.76 -30.37
CA ALA A 6 -108.68 -21.31 -29.20
C ALA A 6 -110.16 -21.65 -29.41
N TRP A 7 -110.74 -22.37 -28.43
CA TRP A 7 -112.15 -22.42 -27.95
C TRP A 7 -112.26 -23.69 -27.07
N GLY A 8 -113.05 -23.85 -26.01
CA GLY A 8 -114.05 -23.05 -25.31
C GLY A 8 -114.84 -23.97 -24.34
N ILE A 9 -114.97 -23.55 -23.07
CA ILE A 9 -116.19 -23.51 -22.22
C ILE A 9 -117.10 -24.76 -22.03
N ALA A 10 -117.31 -25.14 -20.75
CA ALA A 10 -118.58 -25.53 -20.08
C ALA A 10 -118.32 -25.57 -18.55
N VAL A 11 -118.91 -24.77 -17.63
CA VAL A 11 -120.31 -24.69 -17.12
C VAL A 11 -120.70 -26.02 -16.41
N THR A 12 -121.04 -26.16 -15.11
CA THR A 12 -122.04 -25.45 -14.27
C THR A 12 -122.01 -25.92 -12.78
N LEU A 13 -122.37 -25.01 -11.85
CA LEU A 13 -123.19 -25.11 -10.61
C LEU A 13 -122.93 -26.17 -9.48
N MET A 14 -122.75 -25.70 -8.23
CA MET A 14 -123.79 -25.66 -7.17
C MET A 14 -123.27 -25.08 -5.84
N ALA A 15 -124.19 -24.43 -5.13
CA ALA A 15 -124.02 -23.60 -3.94
C ALA A 15 -123.98 -24.38 -2.62
N GLY A 16 -123.46 -23.75 -1.54
CA GLY A 16 -123.69 -24.22 -0.17
C GLY A 16 -122.78 -23.66 0.93
N LEU A 17 -123.22 -22.55 1.53
CA LEU A 17 -123.12 -22.18 2.97
C LEU A 17 -121.74 -21.95 3.66
N ALA A 18 -121.59 -20.72 4.16
CA ALA A 18 -120.67 -20.23 5.20
C ALA A 18 -121.09 -20.78 6.62
N PRO A 19 -120.32 -20.66 7.75
CA PRO A 19 -119.40 -19.56 8.06
C PRO A 19 -118.06 -19.87 8.78
N GLY A 20 -117.10 -18.95 8.54
CA GLY A 20 -116.13 -18.33 9.46
C GLY A 20 -115.36 -19.15 10.51
N LEU A 21 -114.04 -19.24 10.35
CA LEU A 21 -113.00 -19.04 11.38
C LEU A 21 -111.64 -18.72 10.69
N ALA A 22 -110.93 -17.73 11.22
CA ALA A 22 -109.76 -17.07 10.61
C ALA A 22 -108.45 -17.90 10.65
N PRO A 23 -107.47 -17.59 9.78
CA PRO A 23 -106.05 -17.76 10.11
C PRO A 23 -105.33 -16.41 10.27
N VAL A 24 -104.75 -16.23 11.45
CA VAL A 24 -103.75 -15.19 11.81
C VAL A 24 -102.36 -15.64 11.31
N PRO A 25 -101.46 -14.73 10.90
CA PRO A 25 -100.32 -15.04 10.04
C PRO A 25 -99.08 -15.52 10.80
N THR A 26 -98.34 -16.46 10.20
CA THR A 26 -97.03 -16.93 10.67
C THR A 26 -95.91 -15.95 10.30
N ALA A 27 -95.16 -15.53 11.32
CA ALA A 27 -94.00 -14.65 11.23
C ALA A 27 -92.75 -15.33 10.62
N ARG A 28 -91.97 -14.56 9.86
CA ARG A 28 -90.66 -14.91 9.26
C ARG A 28 -89.61 -15.22 10.35
N ALA A 29 -89.00 -16.40 10.27
CA ALA A 29 -87.72 -16.71 10.92
C ALA A 29 -86.56 -16.06 10.14
N ALA A 30 -85.60 -15.48 10.84
CA ALA A 30 -84.44 -14.80 10.28
C ALA A 30 -83.36 -15.79 9.81
N GLU A 31 -82.92 -15.69 8.55
CA GLU A 31 -81.78 -16.44 8.01
C GLU A 31 -80.46 -15.92 8.60
N LEU A 32 -79.63 -16.81 9.14
CA LEU A 32 -78.29 -16.51 9.66
C LEU A 32 -77.32 -16.17 8.49
N PRO A 33 -76.45 -15.15 8.60
CA PRO A 33 -75.52 -14.75 7.53
C PRO A 33 -74.26 -15.64 7.49
N ILE A 34 -74.43 -16.95 7.23
CA ILE A 34 -73.35 -17.96 7.25
C ILE A 34 -72.25 -17.64 6.23
N ASP A 35 -72.59 -17.18 5.03
CA ASP A 35 -71.61 -16.88 3.98
C ASP A 35 -70.70 -15.69 4.34
N ARG A 36 -71.23 -14.72 5.07
CA ARG A 36 -70.45 -13.56 5.52
C ARG A 36 -69.52 -13.91 6.67
N ILE A 37 -69.99 -14.78 7.58
CA ILE A 37 -69.16 -15.37 8.62
C ILE A 37 -68.03 -16.21 7.98
N ARG A 38 -68.34 -17.02 6.96
CA ARG A 38 -67.34 -17.81 6.22
C ARG A 38 -66.28 -16.91 5.58
N ALA A 39 -66.68 -15.85 4.88
CA ALA A 39 -65.75 -14.92 4.25
C ALA A 39 -64.82 -14.24 5.27
N GLU A 40 -65.35 -13.89 6.44
CA GLU A 40 -64.58 -13.25 7.51
C GLU A 40 -63.64 -14.23 8.22
N VAL A 41 -64.03 -15.50 8.41
CA VAL A 41 -63.12 -16.56 8.91
C VAL A 41 -62.00 -16.83 7.90
N SER A 42 -62.32 -16.96 6.61
CA SER A 42 -61.31 -17.19 5.56
C SER A 42 -60.30 -16.04 5.45
N ARG A 43 -60.67 -14.82 5.86
CA ARG A 43 -59.76 -13.66 5.93
C ARG A 43 -58.79 -13.74 7.10
N LEU A 44 -59.17 -14.42 8.18
CA LEU A 44 -58.36 -14.57 9.41
C LEU A 44 -57.42 -15.79 9.36
N VAL A 45 -57.66 -16.73 8.46
CA VAL A 45 -56.85 -17.94 8.28
C VAL A 45 -55.67 -17.64 7.34
N PRO A 46 -54.41 -17.94 7.71
CA PRO A 46 -53.25 -17.75 6.83
C PRO A 46 -53.39 -18.53 5.52
N PRO A 47 -52.83 -18.03 4.40
CA PRO A 47 -53.04 -18.61 3.06
C PRO A 47 -52.47 -20.03 2.88
N LEU A 48 -51.66 -20.51 3.82
CA LEU A 48 -51.13 -21.88 3.84
C LEU A 48 -52.19 -22.92 4.22
N TRP A 49 -53.26 -22.50 4.89
CA TRP A 49 -54.36 -23.34 5.34
C TRP A 49 -55.57 -23.23 4.40
N THR A 50 -56.14 -24.36 4.01
CA THR A 50 -57.41 -24.43 3.28
C THR A 50 -58.55 -24.76 4.23
N VAL A 51 -59.64 -24.02 4.12
CA VAL A 51 -60.88 -24.29 4.88
C VAL A 51 -61.66 -25.39 4.16
N GLU A 52 -61.73 -26.58 4.73
CA GLU A 52 -62.47 -27.71 4.14
C GLU A 52 -63.94 -27.74 4.59
N GLU A 53 -64.20 -27.56 5.88
CA GLU A 53 -65.54 -27.63 6.45
C GLU A 53 -65.74 -26.57 7.53
N MET A 54 -66.92 -25.94 7.56
CA MET A 54 -67.30 -24.97 8.58
C MET A 54 -68.69 -25.30 9.14
N THR A 55 -68.75 -25.56 10.44
CA THR A 55 -70.01 -25.76 11.17
C THR A 55 -70.29 -24.55 12.05
N ALA A 56 -71.54 -24.10 12.08
CA ALA A 56 -71.99 -22.91 12.79
C ALA A 56 -73.18 -23.26 13.70
N ASP A 57 -72.96 -23.29 15.01
CA ASP A 57 -73.99 -23.57 16.01
C ASP A 57 -74.43 -22.26 16.69
N PRO A 58 -75.74 -21.93 16.73
CA PRO A 58 -76.21 -20.73 17.44
C PRO A 58 -76.00 -20.88 18.95
N ILE A 59 -75.49 -19.83 19.59
CA ILE A 59 -75.38 -19.72 21.05
C ILE A 59 -76.37 -18.65 21.54
N PRO A 60 -77.16 -18.89 22.60
CA PRO A 60 -77.99 -17.84 23.20
C PRO A 60 -77.13 -16.67 23.70
N VAL A 61 -77.45 -15.46 23.24
CA VAL A 61 -76.77 -14.21 23.66
C VAL A 61 -77.28 -13.82 25.05
N PRO A 62 -76.42 -13.65 26.08
CA PRO A 62 -76.87 -13.11 27.37
C PRO A 62 -77.30 -11.65 27.20
N ALA A 63 -78.47 -11.30 27.75
CA ALA A 63 -78.99 -9.94 27.74
C ALA A 63 -78.04 -8.99 28.50
N PRO A 64 -77.80 -7.76 28.02
CA PRO A 64 -77.08 -6.77 28.80
C PRO A 64 -77.93 -6.38 30.01
N ASP A 65 -77.43 -6.72 31.20
CA ASP A 65 -77.78 -6.19 32.52
C ASP A 65 -79.21 -5.62 32.69
N GLY A 66 -80.16 -6.50 33.02
CA GLY A 66 -81.19 -6.24 34.03
C GLY A 66 -82.07 -4.99 33.95
N LYS A 67 -82.23 -4.31 32.80
CA LYS A 67 -83.17 -3.19 32.64
C LYS A 67 -83.93 -3.21 31.31
N ALA A 68 -85.20 -2.84 31.40
CA ALA A 68 -86.25 -3.02 30.40
C ALA A 68 -85.92 -2.50 29.00
N ALA A 69 -86.41 -3.24 27.99
CA ALA A 69 -86.26 -2.99 26.56
C ALA A 69 -86.79 -1.60 26.13
N ALA A 70 -85.88 -0.71 25.76
CA ALA A 70 -86.17 0.43 24.91
C ALA A 70 -85.87 0.06 23.44
N LYS A 71 -86.84 0.29 22.56
CA LYS A 71 -86.81 0.01 21.11
C LYS A 71 -85.53 0.54 20.43
N THR A 72 -84.63 -0.37 20.07
CA THR A 72 -83.68 -0.21 18.95
C THR A 72 -83.62 -1.53 18.21
N VAL A 73 -83.81 -1.50 16.89
CA VAL A 73 -83.78 -2.65 15.99
C VAL A 73 -82.32 -3.01 15.75
N GLU A 74 -81.67 -3.65 16.72
CA GLU A 74 -80.38 -4.32 16.54
C GLU A 74 -80.57 -5.80 16.89
N SER A 75 -80.87 -6.63 15.91
CA SER A 75 -80.82 -8.08 16.09
C SER A 75 -79.36 -8.51 16.23
N ARG A 76 -78.98 -8.94 17.44
CA ARG A 76 -77.67 -9.51 17.77
C ARG A 76 -77.79 -11.02 17.92
N THR A 77 -76.92 -11.78 17.26
CA THR A 77 -76.87 -13.25 17.35
C THR A 77 -75.43 -13.71 17.56
N ALA A 78 -75.20 -14.61 18.51
CA ALA A 78 -73.90 -15.24 18.72
C ALA A 78 -73.89 -16.65 18.12
N VAL A 79 -72.78 -17.02 17.50
CA VAL A 79 -72.61 -18.32 16.82
C VAL A 79 -71.26 -18.90 17.20
N ARG A 80 -71.23 -20.16 17.63
CA ARG A 80 -70.00 -20.94 17.75
C ARG A 80 -69.65 -21.50 16.39
N ILE A 81 -68.40 -21.32 15.99
CA ILE A 81 -67.88 -21.78 14.72
C ILE A 81 -66.81 -22.82 14.99
N ALA A 82 -66.87 -23.95 14.32
CA ALA A 82 -65.76 -24.88 14.19
C ALA A 82 -65.38 -24.99 12.71
N VAL A 83 -64.11 -24.79 12.41
CA VAL A 83 -63.56 -24.81 11.05
C VAL A 83 -62.48 -25.88 10.97
N LYS A 84 -62.66 -26.83 10.07
CA LYS A 84 -61.61 -27.79 9.71
C LYS A 84 -60.67 -27.14 8.71
N LEU A 85 -59.41 -27.05 9.10
CA LEU A 85 -58.30 -26.50 8.33
C LEU A 85 -57.40 -27.63 7.88
N ARG A 86 -56.93 -27.58 6.63
CA ARG A 86 -55.95 -28.50 6.10
C ARG A 86 -54.76 -27.75 5.53
N LEU A 87 -53.54 -28.20 5.80
CA LEU A 87 -52.34 -27.57 5.29
C LEU A 87 -52.10 -27.95 3.82
N ALA A 88 -51.95 -26.96 2.93
CA ALA A 88 -51.86 -27.20 1.49
C ALA A 88 -50.47 -27.71 1.03
N LYS A 89 -49.40 -27.27 1.71
CA LYS A 89 -48.00 -27.55 1.36
C LYS A 89 -47.20 -27.95 2.60
N PRO A 90 -46.14 -28.75 2.47
CA PRO A 90 -45.25 -29.01 3.60
C PRO A 90 -44.51 -27.72 3.98
N THR A 91 -44.22 -27.56 5.26
CA THR A 91 -43.57 -26.38 5.79
C THR A 91 -42.35 -26.75 6.63
N TYR A 92 -41.39 -25.83 6.65
CA TYR A 92 -40.07 -26.03 7.21
C TYR A 92 -39.66 -24.82 8.05
N ALA A 93 -38.80 -25.06 9.03
CA ALA A 93 -38.12 -24.01 9.80
C ALA A 93 -36.65 -23.93 9.38
N VAL A 94 -36.09 -22.73 9.42
CA VAL A 94 -34.65 -22.51 9.22
C VAL A 94 -33.90 -22.93 10.48
N ASP A 95 -32.93 -23.83 10.32
CA ASP A 95 -32.05 -24.31 11.39
C ASP A 95 -30.77 -23.46 11.46
N SER A 96 -30.06 -23.33 10.34
CA SER A 96 -28.86 -22.49 10.21
C SER A 96 -28.70 -21.96 8.78
N ARG A 97 -27.88 -20.93 8.60
CA ARG A 97 -27.61 -20.34 7.29
C ARG A 97 -26.11 -20.12 7.11
N ASP A 98 -25.55 -20.75 6.08
CA ASP A 98 -24.14 -20.62 5.72
C ASP A 98 -24.05 -20.02 4.32
N GLY A 99 -23.99 -18.68 4.26
CA GLY A 99 -23.94 -17.92 3.02
C GLY A 99 -25.19 -18.09 2.14
N ALA A 100 -25.01 -18.78 1.02
CA ALA A 100 -26.04 -19.02 0.01
C ALA A 100 -26.89 -20.29 0.27
N VAL A 101 -26.53 -21.09 1.27
CA VAL A 101 -27.24 -22.31 1.63
C VAL A 101 -27.95 -22.15 2.96
N THR A 102 -29.20 -22.62 3.00
CA THR A 102 -30.05 -22.57 4.19
C THR A 102 -30.39 -24.00 4.61
N PHE A 103 -30.00 -24.36 5.82
CA PHE A 103 -30.30 -25.65 6.41
C PHE A 103 -31.69 -25.59 7.03
N ILE A 104 -32.55 -26.54 6.66
CA ILE A 104 -33.97 -26.51 6.99
C ILE A 104 -34.38 -27.78 7.73
N ARG A 105 -35.40 -27.68 8.58
CA ARG A 105 -35.99 -28.80 9.34
C ARG A 105 -37.50 -28.88 9.04
N PRO A 106 -38.05 -30.07 8.76
CA PRO A 106 -39.49 -30.23 8.56
C PRO A 106 -40.27 -29.88 9.84
N VAL A 107 -41.38 -29.15 9.69
CA VAL A 107 -42.25 -28.69 10.79
C VAL A 107 -43.66 -29.26 10.66
N ALA A 108 -44.26 -29.18 9.47
CA ALA A 108 -45.56 -29.78 9.20
C ALA A 108 -45.63 -30.37 7.78
N GLU A 109 -46.37 -31.46 7.64
CA GLU A 109 -46.57 -32.15 6.37
C GLU A 109 -47.81 -31.62 5.64
N ALA A 110 -47.82 -31.72 4.31
CA ALA A 110 -49.01 -31.41 3.53
C ALA A 110 -50.15 -32.36 3.92
N GLY A 111 -51.35 -31.81 4.11
CA GLY A 111 -52.51 -32.55 4.58
C GLY A 111 -52.68 -32.61 6.09
N LEU A 112 -51.86 -31.90 6.87
CA LEU A 112 -52.10 -31.75 8.32
C LEU A 112 -53.47 -31.11 8.56
N GLU A 113 -54.33 -31.80 9.29
CA GLU A 113 -55.67 -31.34 9.66
C GLU A 113 -55.68 -30.75 11.07
N LYS A 114 -56.28 -29.58 11.23
CA LYS A 114 -56.54 -28.98 12.55
C LYS A 114 -57.93 -28.36 12.61
N THR A 115 -58.50 -28.24 13.80
CA THR A 115 -59.81 -27.60 13.99
C THR A 115 -59.65 -26.26 14.69
N LEU A 116 -60.00 -25.18 14.00
CA LEU A 116 -60.07 -23.82 14.53
C LEU A 116 -61.47 -23.59 15.09
N THR A 117 -61.55 -23.21 16.37
CA THR A 117 -62.78 -22.85 17.05
C THR A 117 -62.84 -21.36 17.26
N ALA A 118 -63.99 -20.76 16.95
CA ALA A 118 -64.21 -19.33 17.05
C ALA A 118 -65.62 -19.03 17.55
N THR A 119 -65.82 -17.83 18.07
CA THR A 119 -67.15 -17.28 18.39
C THR A 119 -67.36 -16.06 17.50
N ALA A 120 -68.43 -16.06 16.71
CA ALA A 120 -68.84 -14.89 15.95
C ALA A 120 -70.02 -14.21 16.60
N LEU A 121 -69.94 -12.88 16.72
CA LEU A 121 -71.05 -12.03 17.11
C LEU A 121 -71.52 -11.29 15.86
N ALA A 122 -72.70 -11.67 15.35
CA ALA A 122 -73.35 -11.06 14.20
C ALA A 122 -74.34 -9.99 14.65
N THR A 123 -74.19 -8.76 14.17
CA THR A 123 -75.10 -7.63 14.43
C THR A 123 -75.72 -7.14 13.12
N LEU A 124 -77.05 -6.95 13.09
CA LEU A 124 -77.72 -6.32 11.96
C LEU A 124 -77.72 -4.80 12.14
N GLY A 125 -77.02 -4.09 11.25
CA GLY A 125 -76.96 -2.63 11.23
C GLY A 125 -77.58 -2.01 9.97
N PRO A 126 -77.57 -0.67 9.86
CA PRO A 126 -78.17 0.06 8.73
C PRO A 126 -77.53 -0.25 7.37
N ASN A 127 -76.30 -0.79 7.36
CA ASN A 127 -75.56 -1.19 6.15
C ASN A 127 -75.54 -2.72 5.94
N GLY A 128 -76.45 -3.46 6.60
CA GLY A 128 -76.53 -4.91 6.58
C GLY A 128 -75.87 -5.60 7.78
N TRP A 129 -75.76 -6.93 7.72
CA TRP A 129 -75.13 -7.75 8.77
C TRP A 129 -73.64 -7.45 8.91
N SER A 130 -73.13 -7.24 10.12
CA SER A 130 -71.69 -7.23 10.42
C SER A 130 -71.36 -8.38 11.35
N ALA A 131 -70.19 -9.01 11.19
CA ALA A 131 -69.74 -10.13 12.00
C ALA A 131 -68.39 -9.78 12.64
N ARG A 132 -68.29 -9.92 13.95
CA ARG A 132 -67.03 -9.83 14.69
C ARG A 132 -66.65 -11.22 15.18
N ILE A 133 -65.46 -11.69 14.80
CA ILE A 133 -64.98 -13.04 15.12
C ILE A 133 -63.93 -12.95 16.21
N GLU A 134 -64.10 -13.78 17.24
CA GLU A 134 -63.14 -13.99 18.31
C GLU A 134 -62.66 -15.46 18.26
N LEU A 135 -61.37 -15.66 18.02
CA LEU A 135 -60.77 -17.00 17.96
C LEU A 135 -60.59 -17.55 19.38
N ARG A 136 -60.98 -18.81 19.61
CA ARG A 136 -60.87 -19.48 20.92
C ARG A 136 -59.56 -20.26 21.09
N ASN A 137 -58.94 -20.67 19.98
CA ASN A 137 -57.66 -21.39 19.95
C ASN A 137 -56.75 -20.86 18.80
N PRO A 138 -56.30 -19.59 18.87
CA PRO A 138 -55.47 -18.98 17.83
C PRO A 138 -54.11 -19.68 17.64
N GLU A 139 -53.58 -20.35 18.67
CA GLU A 139 -52.30 -21.07 18.66
C GLU A 139 -52.25 -22.21 17.62
N VAL A 140 -53.41 -22.67 17.15
CA VAL A 140 -53.54 -23.68 16.07
C VAL A 140 -52.89 -23.20 14.76
N LEU A 141 -52.90 -21.89 14.54
CA LEU A 141 -52.37 -21.22 13.34
C LEU A 141 -50.89 -20.85 13.48
N GLU A 142 -50.33 -20.93 14.68
CA GLU A 142 -48.94 -20.55 14.98
C GLU A 142 -47.97 -21.73 14.80
N GLY A 143 -46.68 -21.40 14.62
CA GLY A 143 -45.60 -22.39 14.63
C GLY A 143 -45.51 -23.33 13.42
N ILE A 144 -46.24 -23.06 12.33
CA ILE A 144 -46.23 -23.93 11.15
C ILE A 144 -45.02 -23.72 10.23
N GLY A 145 -44.09 -22.80 10.48
CA GLY A 145 -42.93 -22.59 9.60
C GLY A 145 -43.31 -21.98 8.24
N GLN A 146 -42.40 -22.07 7.26
CA GLN A 146 -42.55 -21.49 5.92
C GLN A 146 -42.51 -22.58 4.83
N PRO A 147 -43.23 -22.40 3.71
CA PRO A 147 -43.12 -23.29 2.56
C PRO A 147 -41.74 -23.17 1.90
N LEU A 148 -41.32 -24.20 1.16
CA LEU A 148 -39.97 -24.28 0.59
C LEU A 148 -39.60 -23.11 -0.32
N GLU A 149 -40.59 -22.55 -1.03
CA GLU A 149 -40.40 -21.48 -2.01
C GLU A 149 -40.18 -20.10 -1.39
N GLU A 150 -40.56 -19.92 -0.11
CA GLU A 150 -40.39 -18.66 0.63
C GLU A 150 -39.07 -18.61 1.40
N LEU A 151 -38.32 -19.72 1.43
CA LEU A 151 -37.06 -19.81 2.13
C LEU A 151 -35.92 -19.19 1.31
N PRO A 152 -35.02 -18.41 1.94
CA PRO A 152 -33.91 -17.77 1.24
C PRO A 152 -32.84 -18.79 0.83
N GLY A 153 -32.24 -18.61 -0.35
CA GLY A 153 -31.09 -19.39 -0.81
C GLY A 153 -31.43 -20.81 -1.26
N ARG A 154 -30.43 -21.69 -1.33
CA ARG A 154 -30.63 -23.12 -1.65
C ARG A 154 -31.03 -23.87 -0.36
N PRO A 155 -32.25 -24.39 -0.24
CA PRO A 155 -32.67 -25.15 0.93
C PRO A 155 -32.05 -26.55 0.92
N VAL A 156 -31.46 -26.96 2.04
CA VAL A 156 -30.92 -28.32 2.24
C VAL A 156 -31.43 -28.86 3.58
N LEU A 157 -31.93 -30.08 3.59
CA LEU A 157 -32.48 -30.68 4.81
C LEU A 157 -31.36 -30.95 5.83
N ALA A 158 -31.49 -30.37 7.03
CA ALA A 158 -30.55 -30.54 8.12
C ALA A 158 -30.45 -32.02 8.53
N GLY A 159 -29.22 -32.53 8.67
CA GLY A 159 -28.95 -33.94 8.98
C GLY A 159 -28.96 -34.90 7.79
N SER A 160 -29.25 -34.42 6.58
CA SER A 160 -29.11 -35.22 5.36
C SER A 160 -27.62 -35.48 5.01
N ALA A 161 -27.35 -36.54 4.23
CA ALA A 161 -26.01 -36.82 3.72
C ALA A 161 -25.47 -35.68 2.84
N GLU A 162 -26.35 -34.96 2.14
CA GLU A 162 -26.00 -33.77 1.37
C GLU A 162 -25.60 -32.61 2.29
N ALA A 163 -26.35 -32.37 3.38
CA ALA A 163 -26.02 -31.34 4.35
C ALA A 163 -24.66 -31.55 5.01
N ASN A 164 -24.35 -32.78 5.41
CA ASN A 164 -23.08 -33.11 6.06
C ASN A 164 -21.90 -32.92 5.10
N ARG A 165 -22.00 -33.41 3.86
CA ARG A 165 -20.96 -33.22 2.84
C ARG A 165 -20.68 -31.75 2.56
N LEU A 166 -21.75 -30.94 2.50
CA LEU A 166 -21.62 -29.52 2.24
C LEU A 166 -20.96 -28.79 3.42
N ARG A 167 -21.33 -29.11 4.66
CA ARG A 167 -20.67 -28.56 5.85
C ARG A 167 -19.19 -28.91 5.90
N ASP A 168 -18.84 -30.17 5.61
CA ASP A 168 -17.45 -30.62 5.55
C ASP A 168 -16.66 -29.94 4.43
N GLN A 169 -17.30 -29.64 3.30
CA GLN A 169 -16.69 -28.89 2.22
C GLN A 169 -16.44 -27.43 2.63
N ILE A 170 -17.44 -26.76 3.19
CA ILE A 170 -17.33 -25.36 3.65
C ILE A 170 -16.24 -25.24 4.73
N ALA A 171 -16.17 -26.18 5.66
CA ALA A 171 -15.15 -26.20 6.70
C ALA A 171 -13.74 -26.34 6.11
N ARG A 172 -13.53 -27.29 5.21
CA ARG A 172 -12.22 -27.47 4.52
C ARG A 172 -11.82 -26.25 3.70
N ASP A 173 -12.77 -25.64 2.98
CA ASP A 173 -12.50 -24.45 2.18
C ASP A 173 -12.21 -23.22 3.07
N ALA A 174 -12.80 -23.14 4.26
CA ALA A 174 -12.49 -22.10 5.24
C ALA A 174 -11.09 -22.28 5.84
N GLU A 175 -10.74 -23.51 6.23
CA GLU A 175 -9.40 -23.85 6.75
C GLU A 175 -8.31 -23.59 5.70
N ALA A 176 -8.53 -24.02 4.45
CA ALA A 176 -7.59 -23.81 3.36
C ALA A 176 -7.32 -22.31 3.11
N ARG A 177 -8.38 -21.48 3.10
CA ARG A 177 -8.25 -20.02 2.96
C ARG A 177 -7.51 -19.39 4.13
N GLY A 178 -7.80 -19.81 5.37
CA GLY A 178 -7.08 -19.33 6.55
C GLY A 178 -5.59 -19.65 6.49
N ALA A 179 -5.24 -20.90 6.12
CA ALA A 179 -3.85 -21.32 5.97
C ALA A 179 -3.12 -20.55 4.85
N GLU A 180 -3.77 -20.27 3.73
CA GLU A 180 -3.19 -19.49 2.63
C GLU A 180 -2.95 -18.03 3.04
N GLU A 181 -3.91 -17.40 3.74
CA GLU A 181 -3.76 -16.04 4.24
C GLU A 181 -2.63 -15.93 5.26
N ASP A 182 -2.54 -16.87 6.21
CA ASP A 182 -1.46 -16.90 7.20
C ASP A 182 -0.10 -17.12 6.53
N ALA A 183 -0.02 -17.99 5.52
CA ALA A 183 1.20 -18.18 4.74
C ALA A 183 1.56 -16.91 3.96
N ARG A 184 0.59 -16.17 3.43
CA ARG A 184 0.82 -14.88 2.77
C ARG A 184 1.36 -13.85 3.76
N ARG A 185 0.73 -13.70 4.92
CA ARG A 185 1.17 -12.76 5.97
C ARG A 185 2.61 -13.04 6.40
N ARG A 186 2.97 -14.30 6.66
CA ARG A 186 4.34 -14.68 7.02
C ARG A 186 5.35 -14.31 5.93
N ARG A 187 5.03 -14.54 4.66
CA ARG A 187 5.90 -14.13 3.53
C ARG A 187 6.06 -12.61 3.46
N GLU A 188 4.99 -11.86 3.67
CA GLU A 188 5.03 -10.40 3.68
C GLU A 188 5.88 -9.88 4.86
N GLU A 189 5.69 -10.43 6.06
CA GLU A 189 6.49 -10.11 7.24
C GLU A 189 7.98 -10.44 7.03
N ASP A 190 8.30 -11.61 6.47
CA ASP A 190 9.67 -12.01 6.15
C ASP A 190 10.31 -11.06 5.13
N LEU A 191 9.56 -10.62 4.11
CA LEU A 191 10.05 -9.66 3.11
C LEU A 191 10.33 -8.29 3.75
N LEU A 192 9.43 -7.81 4.60
CA LEU A 192 9.61 -6.55 5.32
C LEU A 192 10.81 -6.63 6.28
N ALA A 193 10.99 -7.75 6.98
CA ALA A 193 12.14 -7.96 7.87
C ALA A 193 13.46 -7.97 7.08
N ARG A 194 13.49 -8.61 5.90
CA ARG A 194 14.67 -8.61 5.01
C ARG A 194 14.99 -7.23 4.47
N GLN A 195 13.97 -6.46 4.07
CA GLN A 195 14.15 -5.08 3.60
C GLN A 195 14.69 -4.19 4.71
N ALA A 196 14.11 -4.26 5.92
CA ALA A 196 14.58 -3.50 7.07
C ALA A 196 16.03 -3.85 7.45
N ALA A 197 16.40 -5.14 7.40
CA ALA A 197 17.77 -5.57 7.65
C ALA A 197 18.75 -5.06 6.57
N ALA A 198 18.34 -5.06 5.30
CA ALA A 198 19.15 -4.52 4.21
C ALA A 198 19.37 -3.01 4.34
N THR A 199 18.30 -2.24 4.60
CA THR A 199 18.40 -0.80 4.83
C THR A 199 19.30 -0.48 6.02
N LYS A 200 19.17 -1.20 7.14
CA LYS A 200 20.04 -1.02 8.30
C LYS A 200 21.51 -1.31 7.98
N ALA A 201 21.79 -2.36 7.21
CA ALA A 201 23.15 -2.68 6.79
C ALA A 201 23.75 -1.61 5.87
N GLU A 202 22.95 -1.00 4.99
CA GLU A 202 23.37 0.13 4.15
C GLU A 202 23.63 1.39 4.97
N GLU A 203 22.77 1.71 5.95
CA GLU A 203 22.99 2.82 6.87
C GLU A 203 24.28 2.66 7.68
N GLU A 204 24.56 1.45 8.18
CA GLU A 204 25.80 1.16 8.91
C GLU A 204 27.05 1.32 8.03
N ARG A 205 26.98 0.89 6.74
CA ARG A 205 28.06 1.10 5.77
C ARG A 205 28.27 2.57 5.47
N ALA A 206 27.21 3.31 5.17
CA ALA A 206 27.28 4.75 4.91
C ALA A 206 27.82 5.52 6.13
N ALA A 207 27.43 5.14 7.35
CA ALA A 207 27.96 5.74 8.58
C ALA A 207 29.44 5.38 8.81
N ALA A 208 29.89 4.19 8.43
CA ALA A 208 31.30 3.82 8.47
C ALA A 208 32.14 4.64 7.46
N GLU A 209 31.65 4.79 6.23
CA GLU A 209 32.29 5.60 5.20
C GLU A 209 32.43 7.06 5.63
N ARG A 210 31.35 7.68 6.12
CA ARG A 210 31.38 9.05 6.66
C ARG A 210 32.42 9.22 7.77
N ARG A 211 32.50 8.27 8.71
CA ARG A 211 33.51 8.31 9.79
C ARG A 211 34.94 8.22 9.26
N GLN A 212 35.18 7.44 8.20
CA GLN A 212 36.50 7.36 7.58
C GLN A 212 36.87 8.66 6.87
N GLU A 213 35.92 9.28 6.18
CA GLU A 213 36.09 10.58 5.53
C GLU A 213 36.35 11.69 6.55
N ASP A 214 35.56 11.76 7.62
CA ASP A 214 35.73 12.71 8.71
C ASP A 214 37.11 12.53 9.39
N ALA A 215 37.51 11.29 9.65
CA ALA A 215 38.84 10.99 10.21
C ALA A 215 39.98 11.37 9.25
N ARG A 216 39.76 11.26 7.93
CA ARG A 216 40.73 11.72 6.92
C ARG A 216 40.79 13.25 6.88
N ALA A 217 39.64 13.92 6.89
CA ALA A 217 39.55 15.38 6.93
C ALA A 217 40.21 15.96 8.20
N ALA A 218 39.99 15.33 9.35
CA ALA A 218 40.64 15.70 10.61
C ALA A 218 42.17 15.57 10.53
N ARG A 219 42.68 14.46 9.96
CA ARG A 219 44.13 14.27 9.74
C ARG A 219 44.72 15.32 8.80
N ILE A 220 44.02 15.67 7.72
CA ILE A 220 44.44 16.74 6.81
C ILE A 220 44.49 18.09 7.54
N ALA A 221 43.44 18.42 8.29
CA ALA A 221 43.36 19.67 9.04
C ALA A 221 44.47 19.77 10.09
N GLU A 222 44.71 18.69 10.83
CA GLU A 222 45.78 18.59 11.82
C GLU A 222 47.17 18.77 11.18
N LEU A 223 47.42 18.09 10.05
CA LEU A 223 48.68 18.22 9.33
C LEU A 223 48.91 19.66 8.87
N ARG A 224 47.89 20.31 8.28
CA ARG A 224 47.97 21.72 7.86
C ARG A 224 48.27 22.64 9.04
N ALA A 225 47.57 22.46 10.17
CA ALA A 225 47.81 23.27 11.37
C ALA A 225 49.25 23.10 11.88
N ARG A 226 49.80 21.88 11.87
CA ARG A 226 51.19 21.62 12.28
C ARG A 226 52.21 22.23 11.32
N ILE A 227 52.00 22.15 10.00
CA ILE A 227 52.91 22.73 9.00
C ILE A 227 52.85 24.27 8.99
N GLN A 228 51.70 24.87 9.27
CA GLN A 228 51.56 26.34 9.34
C GLN A 228 51.89 26.91 10.72
N GLY A 229 52.14 26.05 11.71
CA GLY A 229 52.44 26.45 13.08
C GLY A 229 53.74 27.25 13.23
N ALA A 230 53.86 27.96 14.35
CA ALA A 230 55.03 28.79 14.64
C ALA A 230 56.30 27.96 14.95
N ASP A 231 56.14 26.76 15.51
CA ASP A 231 57.26 25.92 15.95
C ASP A 231 57.95 25.19 14.78
N ARG A 232 59.20 25.57 14.52
CA ARG A 232 59.98 25.09 13.36
C ARG A 232 60.32 23.59 13.43
N PRO A 233 60.85 23.05 14.54
CA PRO A 233 60.99 21.60 14.74
C PRO A 233 59.70 20.82 14.48
N ALA A 234 58.56 21.27 15.02
CA ALA A 234 57.28 20.60 14.78
C ALA A 234 56.85 20.61 13.31
N ARG A 235 57.07 21.72 12.57
CA ARG A 235 56.79 21.77 11.13
C ARG A 235 57.60 20.73 10.34
N ILE A 236 58.91 20.65 10.62
CA ILE A 236 59.81 19.71 9.94
C ILE A 236 59.39 18.27 10.24
N ALA A 237 59.15 17.93 11.51
CA ALA A 237 58.69 16.60 11.90
C ALA A 237 57.32 16.24 11.28
N ALA A 238 56.38 17.18 11.19
CA ALA A 238 55.09 16.97 10.56
C ALA A 238 55.22 16.71 9.04
N TYR A 239 56.12 17.45 8.38
CA TYR A 239 56.42 17.26 6.96
C TYR A 239 57.08 15.90 6.69
N GLU A 240 58.09 15.51 7.47
CA GLU A 240 58.75 14.20 7.35
C GLU A 240 57.79 13.04 7.63
N ALA A 241 56.92 13.17 8.64
CA ALA A 241 55.89 12.19 8.93
C ALA A 241 54.89 12.04 7.76
N ALA A 242 54.53 13.14 7.08
CA ALA A 242 53.69 13.08 5.90
C ALA A 242 54.41 12.37 4.74
N LEU A 243 55.69 12.67 4.49
CA LEU A 243 56.49 12.02 3.46
C LEU A 243 56.68 10.51 3.68
N GLY A 244 56.85 10.09 4.93
CA GLY A 244 56.93 8.68 5.32
C GLY A 244 55.59 7.94 5.27
N GLY A 245 54.47 8.66 5.18
CA GLY A 245 53.13 8.09 5.11
C GLY A 245 52.77 7.52 3.73
N ASN A 246 51.89 6.51 3.73
CA ASN A 246 51.42 5.87 2.48
C ASN A 246 50.35 6.70 1.74
N ASP A 247 49.76 7.72 2.36
CA ASP A 247 48.70 8.51 1.74
C ASP A 247 49.27 9.53 0.74
N PRO A 248 49.00 9.39 -0.59
CA PRO A 248 49.50 10.32 -1.59
C PRO A 248 48.91 11.73 -1.45
N SER A 249 47.68 11.85 -0.97
CA SER A 249 47.01 13.14 -0.83
C SER A 249 47.57 13.96 0.32
N LEU A 250 47.88 13.32 1.46
CA LEU A 250 48.55 13.98 2.59
C LEU A 250 49.95 14.45 2.20
N ARG A 251 50.67 13.66 1.39
CA ARG A 251 51.99 14.04 0.87
C ARG A 251 51.91 15.25 -0.04
N GLN A 252 50.96 15.28 -0.99
CA GLN A 252 50.77 16.44 -1.86
C GLN A 252 50.44 17.71 -1.06
N ILE A 253 49.52 17.63 -0.11
CA ILE A 253 49.17 18.76 0.76
C ILE A 253 50.38 19.23 1.57
N ALA A 254 51.19 18.31 2.08
CA ALA A 254 52.42 18.64 2.79
C ALA A 254 53.44 19.33 1.88
N LEU A 255 53.61 18.85 0.65
CA LEU A 255 54.50 19.44 -0.36
C LEU A 255 54.09 20.87 -0.70
N GLU A 256 52.81 21.08 -1.03
CA GLU A 256 52.25 22.41 -1.33
C GLU A 256 52.43 23.38 -0.16
N ALA A 257 52.11 22.93 1.06
CA ALA A 257 52.25 23.76 2.25
C ALA A 257 53.73 24.07 2.59
N ALA A 258 54.64 23.13 2.33
CA ALA A 258 56.08 23.33 2.52
C ALA A 258 56.67 24.30 1.48
N LEU A 259 56.22 24.26 0.23
CA LEU A 259 56.64 25.20 -0.84
C LEU A 259 56.09 26.61 -0.60
N GLN A 260 54.89 26.73 0.00
CA GLN A 260 54.34 28.02 0.42
C GLN A 260 54.99 28.56 1.70
N SER A 261 55.65 27.69 2.48
CA SER A 261 56.32 28.10 3.71
C SER A 261 57.53 28.99 3.40
N ARG A 262 57.70 30.05 4.18
CA ARG A 262 58.89 30.92 4.11
C ARG A 262 60.13 30.29 4.75
N ASP A 263 60.05 29.04 5.21
CA ASP A 263 61.17 28.32 5.83
C ASP A 263 62.07 27.66 4.75
N PRO A 264 63.32 28.10 4.58
CA PRO A 264 64.20 27.59 3.53
C PRO A 264 64.56 26.11 3.71
N VAL A 265 64.46 25.55 4.92
CA VAL A 265 64.70 24.12 5.15
C VAL A 265 63.52 23.28 4.67
N LEU A 266 62.28 23.73 4.94
CA LEU A 266 61.09 23.05 4.42
C LEU A 266 61.02 23.14 2.89
N GLY A 267 61.31 24.31 2.33
CA GLY A 267 61.41 24.48 0.88
C GLY A 267 62.44 23.56 0.24
N ASN A 268 63.62 23.39 0.85
CA ASN A 268 64.64 22.45 0.38
C ASN A 268 64.18 21.00 0.42
N LEU A 269 63.57 20.56 1.53
CA LEU A 269 63.04 19.20 1.65
C LEU A 269 61.93 18.93 0.63
N ALA A 270 61.05 19.90 0.41
CA ALA A 270 60.00 19.83 -0.60
C ALA A 270 60.55 19.73 -2.02
N LEU A 271 61.52 20.57 -2.37
CA LEU A 271 62.16 20.50 -3.68
C LEU A 271 62.92 19.18 -3.89
N LYS A 272 63.57 18.64 -2.85
CA LYS A 272 64.25 17.35 -2.92
C LYS A 272 63.26 16.21 -3.20
N ASP A 273 62.13 16.17 -2.49
CA ASP A 273 61.09 15.17 -2.71
C ASP A 273 60.46 15.32 -4.11
N TRP A 274 60.18 16.56 -4.54
CA TRP A 274 59.63 16.85 -5.87
C TRP A 274 60.56 16.37 -7.00
N ILE A 275 61.85 16.73 -6.96
CA ILE A 275 62.83 16.29 -7.98
C ILE A 275 62.98 14.77 -7.96
N ALA A 276 63.07 14.15 -6.77
CA ALA A 276 63.28 12.71 -6.64
C ALA A 276 62.15 11.86 -7.26
N ARG A 277 60.95 12.42 -7.42
CA ARG A 277 59.79 11.72 -8.02
C ARG A 277 59.64 11.95 -9.52
N ARG A 278 60.35 12.94 -10.08
CA ARG A 278 60.24 13.30 -11.50
C ARG A 278 61.35 12.62 -12.29
N LYS A 279 61.01 12.03 -13.43
CA LYS A 279 61.99 11.49 -14.40
C LYS A 279 62.44 12.53 -15.42
N ALA A 280 61.58 13.51 -15.69
CA ALA A 280 61.85 14.57 -16.64
C ALA A 280 61.19 15.87 -16.15
N VAL A 281 61.91 16.97 -16.29
CA VAL A 281 61.48 18.31 -15.90
C VAL A 281 61.61 19.23 -17.12
N PRO A 282 60.50 19.75 -17.66
CA PRO A 282 60.55 20.70 -18.77
C PRO A 282 61.06 22.06 -18.28
N VAL A 283 62.01 22.64 -19.00
CA VAL A 283 62.58 23.96 -18.72
C VAL A 283 62.08 24.93 -19.79
N GLN A 284 61.26 25.90 -19.37
CA GLN A 284 60.78 26.96 -20.22
C GLN A 284 61.86 28.04 -20.33
N LEU A 285 62.26 28.37 -21.55
CA LEU A 285 63.26 29.40 -21.82
C LEU A 285 62.58 30.68 -22.34
N TYR A 286 63.11 31.82 -21.93
CA TYR A 286 62.68 33.14 -22.41
C TYR A 286 63.91 33.97 -22.80
N ALA A 287 63.73 34.81 -23.81
CA ALA A 287 64.74 35.77 -24.25
C ALA A 287 64.97 36.85 -23.18
N THR A 288 66.20 37.35 -23.10
CA THR A 288 66.58 38.44 -22.20
C THR A 288 66.51 39.77 -22.94
N LYS A 289 66.12 40.85 -22.25
CA LYS A 289 66.19 42.20 -22.83
C LYS A 289 67.61 42.75 -22.90
N GLU A 290 68.55 42.10 -22.21
CA GLU A 290 69.95 42.50 -22.11
C GLU A 290 70.74 42.11 -23.36
N ASP A 291 70.41 40.96 -23.99
CA ASP A 291 71.10 40.46 -25.18
C ASP A 291 70.14 40.42 -26.40
N PRO A 292 70.35 41.26 -27.44
CA PRO A 292 69.48 41.29 -28.62
C PRO A 292 69.54 40.02 -29.48
N HIS A 293 70.56 39.17 -29.31
CA HIS A 293 70.69 37.89 -29.99
C HIS A 293 69.96 36.74 -29.28
N SER A 294 69.39 36.99 -28.09
CA SER A 294 68.74 35.96 -27.28
C SER A 294 67.45 35.41 -27.91
N GLU A 295 66.67 36.23 -28.60
CA GLU A 295 65.46 35.79 -29.33
C GLU A 295 65.79 34.82 -30.48
N THR A 296 66.82 35.13 -31.25
CA THR A 296 67.29 34.25 -32.34
C THR A 296 67.76 32.91 -31.80
N VAL A 297 68.45 32.90 -30.66
CA VAL A 297 68.92 31.67 -30.03
C VAL A 297 67.75 30.89 -29.44
N LEU A 298 66.78 31.55 -28.81
CA LEU A 298 65.56 30.91 -28.31
C LEU A 298 64.77 30.21 -29.42
N ASN A 299 64.59 30.85 -30.57
CA ASN A 299 63.87 30.26 -31.71
C ASN A 299 64.57 29.02 -32.29
N ASN A 300 65.89 28.92 -32.13
CA ASN A 300 66.70 27.79 -32.59
C ASN A 300 66.91 26.71 -31.52
N LEU A 301 66.66 27.03 -30.24
CA LEU A 301 66.66 26.08 -29.15
C LEU A 301 65.27 25.43 -29.06
N GLY A 302 65.23 24.11 -29.23
CA GLY A 302 64.02 23.33 -28.97
C GLY A 302 63.63 23.32 -27.49
N PRO A 303 62.53 22.60 -27.14
CA PRO A 303 62.08 22.49 -25.75
C PRO A 303 63.16 21.84 -24.88
N LEU A 304 63.74 22.63 -23.97
CA LEU A 304 64.78 22.16 -23.07
C LEU A 304 64.18 21.27 -21.99
N THR A 305 64.74 20.08 -21.77
CA THR A 305 64.29 19.14 -20.75
C THR A 305 65.48 18.67 -19.91
N LEU A 306 65.28 18.61 -18.60
CA LEU A 306 66.18 17.96 -17.65
C LEU A 306 65.64 16.56 -17.36
N GLU A 307 66.28 15.53 -17.90
CA GLU A 307 66.05 14.14 -17.56
C GLU A 307 66.85 13.81 -16.29
N ILE A 308 66.20 13.17 -15.32
CA ILE A 308 66.78 12.87 -14.02
C ILE A 308 67.05 11.37 -13.94
N ASP A 309 68.32 10.99 -13.87
CA ASP A 309 68.74 9.60 -13.73
C ASP A 309 68.82 9.18 -12.26
N SER A 310 69.33 10.07 -11.40
CA SER A 310 69.43 9.82 -9.96
C SER A 310 69.47 11.11 -9.14
N VAL A 311 68.97 11.03 -7.92
CA VAL A 311 69.01 12.11 -6.92
C VAL A 311 69.43 11.52 -5.59
N ASN A 312 70.40 12.14 -4.93
CA ASN A 312 70.78 11.81 -3.56
C ASN A 312 69.95 12.67 -2.59
N PRO A 313 69.07 12.06 -1.78
CA PRO A 313 68.16 12.81 -0.90
C PRO A 313 68.90 13.55 0.23
N VAL A 314 70.09 13.07 0.64
CA VAL A 314 70.84 13.63 1.77
C VAL A 314 71.49 14.95 1.36
N ASN A 315 72.30 14.94 0.31
CA ASN A 315 73.05 16.12 -0.11
C ASN A 315 72.42 16.91 -1.27
N GLY A 316 71.33 16.40 -1.87
CA GLY A 316 70.64 17.05 -2.99
C GLY A 316 71.39 16.96 -4.32
N ALA A 317 72.46 16.16 -4.41
CA ALA A 317 73.18 15.94 -5.66
C ALA A 317 72.27 15.22 -6.66
N LEU A 318 72.31 15.65 -7.91
CA LEU A 318 71.54 15.05 -9.00
C LEU A 318 72.45 14.74 -10.18
N ALA A 319 72.16 13.64 -10.86
CA ALA A 319 72.76 13.29 -12.13
C ALA A 319 71.65 12.99 -13.14
N GLY A 320 71.90 13.37 -14.38
CA GLY A 320 70.88 13.27 -15.42
C GLY A 320 71.39 13.70 -16.78
N ARG A 321 70.47 14.14 -17.63
CA ARG A 321 70.77 14.68 -18.94
C ARG A 321 70.03 15.98 -19.16
N LEU A 322 70.70 16.97 -19.71
CA LEU A 322 70.11 18.25 -20.09
C LEU A 322 70.23 18.43 -21.60
N GLY A 323 69.11 18.71 -22.25
CA GLY A 323 69.08 18.98 -23.68
C GLY A 323 67.67 19.12 -24.23
N ALA A 324 67.58 19.46 -25.52
CA ALA A 324 66.33 19.48 -26.26
C ALA A 324 66.26 18.23 -27.16
N PRO A 325 65.34 17.29 -26.92
CA PRO A 325 65.19 16.12 -27.78
C PRO A 325 64.95 16.55 -29.23
N GLY A 326 65.77 16.06 -30.17
CA GLY A 326 65.59 16.30 -31.61
C GLY A 326 66.29 17.54 -32.20
N TYR A 327 67.01 18.36 -31.41
CA TYR A 327 67.70 19.56 -31.90
C TYR A 327 69.23 19.43 -31.75
N SER A 328 69.98 19.76 -32.80
CA SER A 328 71.43 19.56 -32.89
C SER A 328 72.25 20.48 -31.98
N ILE A 329 71.73 21.66 -31.64
CA ILE A 329 72.40 22.68 -30.82
C ILE A 329 72.35 22.33 -29.32
N ALA A 330 71.33 21.59 -28.89
CA ALA A 330 71.13 21.16 -27.50
C ALA A 330 71.06 19.63 -27.40
N LYS A 331 72.03 18.93 -28.00
CA LYS A 331 72.15 17.48 -27.86
C LYS A 331 72.09 17.10 -26.37
N PRO A 332 71.26 16.11 -25.97
CA PRO A 332 71.21 15.65 -24.58
C PRO A 332 72.61 15.29 -24.11
N SER A 333 73.10 16.01 -23.10
CA SER A 333 74.45 15.85 -22.55
C SER A 333 74.35 15.50 -21.07
N ALA A 334 75.33 14.76 -20.58
CA ALA A 334 75.40 14.40 -19.17
C ALA A 334 75.40 15.67 -18.32
N ALA A 335 74.45 15.73 -17.39
CA ALA A 335 74.21 16.84 -16.51
C ALA A 335 74.47 16.41 -15.07
N VAL A 336 75.21 17.23 -14.34
CA VAL A 336 75.46 17.05 -12.91
C VAL A 336 75.04 18.33 -12.20
N GLY A 337 74.27 18.17 -11.15
CA GLY A 337 73.74 19.30 -10.41
C GLY A 337 73.65 19.05 -8.92
N ALA A 338 73.23 20.08 -8.21
CA ALA A 338 72.89 20.00 -6.81
C ALA A 338 71.72 20.94 -6.51
N LEU A 339 70.83 20.46 -5.66
CA LEU A 339 69.81 21.25 -5.00
C LEU A 339 70.32 21.63 -3.61
N ALA A 340 70.59 22.92 -3.43
CA ALA A 340 71.04 23.49 -2.17
C ALA A 340 70.07 24.58 -1.72
N GLN A 341 69.50 24.40 -0.52
CA GLN A 341 68.45 25.28 0.01
C GLN A 341 67.27 25.37 -0.97
N THR A 342 67.07 26.51 -1.61
CA THR A 342 66.00 26.75 -2.58
C THR A 342 66.53 26.97 -3.99
N THR A 343 67.77 26.55 -4.26
CA THR A 343 68.45 26.80 -5.54
C THR A 343 68.88 25.48 -6.16
N LEU A 344 68.40 25.27 -7.38
CA LEU A 344 68.77 24.15 -8.25
C LEU A 344 69.87 24.64 -9.20
N THR A 345 71.04 24.02 -9.11
CA THR A 345 72.15 24.26 -10.04
C THR A 345 72.40 22.98 -10.84
N VAL A 346 72.48 23.09 -12.16
CA VAL A 346 72.73 21.97 -13.06
C VAL A 346 73.73 22.41 -14.11
N ASN A 347 74.82 21.66 -14.25
CA ASN A 347 75.86 21.91 -15.24
C ASN A 347 75.86 20.79 -16.27
N ALA A 348 75.90 21.14 -17.55
CA ALA A 348 75.93 20.20 -18.66
C ALA A 348 76.74 20.80 -19.81
N TYR A 349 77.79 20.10 -20.27
CA TYR A 349 78.66 20.43 -21.40
C TYR A 349 78.76 21.93 -21.78
N GLY A 350 79.47 22.73 -20.98
CA GLY A 350 79.69 24.17 -21.26
C GLY A 350 78.49 25.08 -21.00
N CYS A 351 77.38 24.53 -20.50
CA CYS A 351 76.19 25.24 -20.05
C CYS A 351 75.95 25.04 -18.55
N ALA A 352 75.37 26.06 -17.91
CA ALA A 352 74.96 26.09 -16.52
C ALA A 352 73.53 26.63 -16.41
N LEU A 353 72.67 25.87 -15.76
CA LEU A 353 71.31 26.21 -15.39
C LEU A 353 71.28 26.48 -13.88
N SER A 354 70.93 27.71 -13.50
CA SER A 354 70.80 28.11 -12.10
C SER A 354 69.40 28.65 -11.87
N LEU A 355 68.59 27.92 -11.12
CA LEU A 355 67.19 28.25 -10.83
C LEU A 355 66.98 28.41 -9.33
N ARG A 356 66.14 29.36 -8.91
CA ARG A 356 65.78 29.59 -7.52
C ARG A 356 64.27 29.55 -7.36
N LEU A 357 63.80 28.95 -6.26
CA LEU A 357 62.38 28.91 -5.92
C LEU A 357 61.87 30.32 -5.64
N THR A 358 60.79 30.69 -6.33
CA THR A 358 60.06 31.93 -6.17
C THR A 358 58.82 31.70 -5.29
N GLU A 359 58.20 32.79 -4.85
CA GLU A 359 56.92 32.74 -4.12
C GLU A 359 55.76 32.17 -4.97
N GLN A 360 55.93 32.11 -6.30
CA GLN A 360 54.93 31.62 -7.24
C GLN A 360 55.04 30.12 -7.50
N GLN A 361 55.77 29.37 -6.66
CA GLN A 361 56.05 27.94 -6.85
C GLN A 361 56.69 27.63 -8.21
N THR A 362 57.53 28.56 -8.70
CA THR A 362 58.37 28.35 -9.88
C THR A 362 59.84 28.41 -9.49
N LEU A 363 60.65 27.62 -10.18
CA LEU A 363 62.10 27.70 -10.15
C LEU A 363 62.52 28.61 -11.31
N ASP A 364 62.85 29.86 -11.00
CA ASP A 364 63.22 30.87 -11.99
C ASP A 364 64.72 31.19 -11.88
N GLY A 365 65.36 31.46 -13.01
CA GLY A 365 66.74 31.92 -13.03
C GLY A 365 67.31 31.99 -14.44
N LEU A 366 68.57 31.59 -14.59
CA LEU A 366 69.31 31.79 -15.83
C LEU A 366 69.87 30.47 -16.38
N PHE A 367 69.80 30.35 -17.69
CA PHE A 367 70.52 29.36 -18.48
C PHE A 367 71.64 30.07 -19.24
N ARG A 368 72.89 29.69 -18.97
CA ARG A 368 74.09 30.31 -19.55
C ARG A 368 74.94 29.24 -20.22
N CYS A 369 75.36 29.46 -21.46
CA CYS A 369 76.36 28.63 -22.11
C CYS A 369 77.56 29.49 -22.51
N GLN A 370 78.76 28.91 -22.52
CA GLN A 370 80.00 29.64 -22.86
C GLN A 370 79.95 30.37 -24.20
N THR A 371 79.17 29.87 -25.16
CA THR A 371 79.10 30.38 -26.54
C THR A 371 77.75 30.99 -26.91
N LEU A 372 76.78 31.03 -25.99
CA LEU A 372 75.42 31.53 -26.24
C LEU A 372 75.07 32.67 -25.27
N PRO A 373 74.21 33.63 -25.69
CA PRO A 373 73.68 34.66 -24.80
C PRO A 373 72.92 34.04 -23.63
N ALA A 374 72.79 34.78 -22.53
CA ALA A 374 72.06 34.31 -21.37
C ALA A 374 70.55 34.27 -21.67
N LEU A 375 69.89 33.19 -21.25
CA LEU A 375 68.43 33.03 -21.34
C LEU A 375 67.83 32.97 -19.95
N ILE A 376 66.60 33.48 -19.80
CA ILE A 376 65.81 33.27 -18.58
C ILE A 376 65.25 31.86 -18.65
N ALA A 377 65.35 31.12 -17.56
CA ALA A 377 64.83 29.77 -17.45
C ALA A 377 63.80 29.70 -16.32
N ARG A 378 62.71 28.97 -16.55
CA ARG A 378 61.62 28.74 -15.61
C ARG A 378 61.23 27.28 -15.62
N VAL A 379 60.99 26.74 -14.43
CA VAL A 379 60.41 25.42 -14.21
C VAL A 379 59.24 25.57 -13.25
N THR A 380 58.10 24.97 -13.58
CA THR A 380 56.92 24.93 -12.69
C THR A 380 57.06 23.79 -11.69
N VAL A 381 56.83 24.07 -10.41
CA VAL A 381 56.84 23.05 -9.35
C VAL A 381 55.39 22.67 -9.06
N ASP A 382 54.91 21.62 -9.71
CA ASP A 382 53.56 21.05 -9.59
C ASP A 382 53.53 19.71 -8.81
#